data_AF-A0A2Z6R328-F1
#
_entry.id   AF-A0A2Z6R328-F1
#
_cell.length_a   1.000
_cell.length_b   1.000
_cell.length_c   1.000
_cell.angle_alpha   90.00
_cell.angle_beta   90.00
_cell.angle_gamma   90.00
#
_symmetry.space_group_name_H-M   'P 1'
#
loop_
_entity.id
_entity.type
_entity.pdbx_description
1 polymer ?
#
loop_
_entity_poly.entity_id
_entity_poly.type
_entity_poly.pdbx_seq_one_letter_code
_entity_poly.pdbx_strand_id
1 'polypeptide(L)'
;MCTASDDLNCHDDEYNNPLISSTLTKDRTLVLTWDIETYSSLGLGNFPTAQSDESNVFMICMSVHWKDDPNPLKQICLVDVETAPDPRWTTIICGNQVNLLKAFALCWKLLTPDIQIGFNDSHYNWRFIVEKAKKLEVLEWMYNQMSLKPSSLEKFQNGNINIAQ
;
A
#
# COMPACT_ATOMS: atom_id res chain seq x y z
N MET A 1 -49.85 7.60 17.31
CA MET A 1 -49.13 8.89 17.45
C MET A 1 -48.77 9.01 18.92
N CYS A 2 -47.55 8.60 19.29
CA CYS A 2 -47.02 8.75 20.64
C CYS A 2 -45.81 9.69 20.51
N THR A 3 -45.83 10.74 21.32
CA THR A 3 -44.90 11.87 21.32
C THR A 3 -43.56 11.47 21.91
N ALA A 4 -42.50 12.00 21.32
CA ALA A 4 -41.13 11.93 21.79
C ALA A 4 -40.99 12.71 23.11
N SER A 5 -40.72 11.99 24.19
CA SER A 5 -40.16 12.52 25.44
C SER A 5 -40.21 11.38 26.44
N ASP A 6 -39.20 10.51 26.41
CA ASP A 6 -38.68 9.72 27.54
C ASP A 6 -37.51 8.90 26.98
N ASP A 7 -36.37 8.90 27.68
CA ASP A 7 -35.13 8.15 27.42
C ASP A 7 -34.02 8.81 26.57
N LEU A 8 -33.67 10.06 26.86
CA LEU A 8 -32.31 10.56 26.60
C LEU A 8 -31.72 11.23 27.85
N ASN A 9 -31.44 10.43 28.86
CA ASN A 9 -30.52 10.79 29.95
C ASN A 9 -29.25 9.96 29.77
N CYS A 10 -28.55 10.14 28.65
CA CYS A 10 -27.16 9.74 28.57
C CYS A 10 -26.37 10.76 29.38
N HIS A 11 -25.79 10.35 30.50
CA HIS A 11 -24.90 11.21 31.29
C HIS A 11 -23.79 11.76 30.39
N ASP A 12 -23.73 13.09 30.26
CA ASP A 12 -22.64 13.83 29.62
C ASP A 12 -21.26 13.58 30.28
N ASP A 13 -21.23 12.85 31.39
CA ASP A 13 -20.02 12.51 32.15
C ASP A 13 -19.11 11.51 31.43
N GLU A 14 -19.62 10.69 30.50
CA GLU A 14 -18.79 9.70 29.80
C GLU A 14 -17.94 10.34 28.67
N TYR A 15 -18.42 11.42 28.06
CA TYR A 15 -17.71 12.17 27.02
C TYR A 15 -16.56 13.03 27.60
N ASN A 16 -16.66 13.40 28.87
CA ASN A 16 -15.64 14.13 29.62
C ASN A 16 -14.54 13.22 30.19
N ASN A 17 -14.60 11.89 29.96
CA ASN A 17 -13.50 11.01 30.31
C ASN A 17 -12.30 11.35 29.40
N PRO A 18 -11.20 11.90 29.93
CA PRO A 18 -10.09 12.39 29.12
C PRO A 18 -9.45 11.28 28.25
N LEU A 19 -9.56 10.01 28.67
CA LEU A 19 -9.09 8.86 27.88
C LEU A 19 -9.98 8.54 26.69
N ILE A 20 -11.31 8.67 26.85
CA ILE A 20 -12.30 8.45 25.78
C ILE A 20 -12.23 9.62 24.79
N SER A 21 -12.21 10.85 25.32
CA SER A 21 -12.10 12.06 24.53
C SER A 21 -10.83 12.06 23.67
N SER A 22 -9.65 11.73 24.22
CA SER A 22 -8.39 11.72 23.47
C SER A 22 -8.27 10.59 22.44
N THR A 23 -8.81 9.41 22.75
CA THR A 23 -8.69 8.23 21.88
C THR A 23 -9.70 8.26 20.73
N LEU A 24 -10.84 8.91 20.92
CA LEU A 24 -11.89 9.05 19.91
C LEU A 24 -11.82 10.37 19.13
N THR A 25 -11.01 11.35 19.55
CA THR A 25 -10.80 12.59 18.76
C THR A 25 -9.97 12.37 17.52
N LYS A 26 -9.12 11.33 17.49
CA LYS A 26 -8.26 11.00 16.35
C LYS A 26 -8.68 9.66 15.77
N ASP A 27 -9.20 9.68 14.55
CA ASP A 27 -9.41 8.45 13.79
C ASP A 27 -8.07 7.78 13.45
N ARG A 28 -8.06 6.45 13.57
CA ARG A 28 -6.90 5.59 13.31
C ARG A 28 -6.76 5.30 11.82
N THR A 29 -6.61 6.35 11.01
CA THR A 29 -6.30 6.20 9.59
C THR A 29 -4.87 5.74 9.42
N LEU A 30 -4.70 4.63 8.73
CA LEU A 30 -3.41 4.07 8.39
C LEU A 30 -2.96 4.60 7.02
N VAL A 31 -1.84 5.31 7.01
CA VAL A 31 -1.24 5.90 5.81
C VAL A 31 -0.04 5.08 5.39
N LEU A 32 -0.06 4.57 4.16
CA LEU A 32 1.08 3.93 3.51
C LEU A 32 1.78 4.94 2.59
N THR A 33 3.05 5.18 2.86
CA THR A 33 3.99 5.81 1.92
C THR A 33 4.86 4.74 1.32
N TRP A 34 5.21 4.87 0.05
CA TRP A 34 6.06 3.89 -0.62
C TRP A 34 6.82 4.55 -1.77
N ASP A 35 7.92 3.91 -2.18
CA ASP A 35 8.70 4.29 -3.35
C ASP A 35 9.43 3.07 -3.92
N ILE A 36 9.89 3.15 -5.17
CA ILE A 36 10.59 2.06 -5.86
C ILE A 36 11.97 2.51 -6.34
N GLU A 37 12.90 1.56 -6.36
CA GLU A 37 14.18 1.74 -7.07
C GLU A 37 14.26 0.78 -8.24
N THR A 38 14.76 1.32 -9.36
CA THR A 38 14.88 0.58 -10.61
C THR A 38 16.31 0.65 -11.13
N TYR A 39 16.73 -0.42 -11.82
CA TYR A 39 17.98 -0.44 -12.57
C TYR A 39 17.70 -0.84 -14.02
N SER A 40 18.63 -0.52 -14.92
CA SER A 40 18.48 -0.87 -16.33
C SER A 40 19.83 -1.14 -17.00
N SER A 41 19.85 -2.12 -17.92
CA SER A 41 21.00 -2.35 -18.80
C SER A 41 20.98 -1.54 -20.11
N LEU A 42 20.02 -0.62 -20.28
CA LEU A 42 19.88 0.23 -21.47
C LEU A 42 21.08 1.14 -21.77
N GLY A 43 22.07 1.21 -20.88
CA GLY A 43 23.27 2.03 -21.03
C GLY A 43 23.21 3.34 -20.24
N LEU A 44 24.37 3.97 -20.07
CA LEU A 44 24.54 5.18 -19.26
C LEU A 44 23.71 6.35 -19.83
N GLY A 45 22.95 7.03 -18.95
CA GLY A 45 22.13 8.18 -19.32
C GLY A 45 20.71 7.84 -19.77
N ASN A 46 20.39 6.56 -19.94
CA ASN A 46 19.04 6.11 -20.25
C ASN A 46 18.25 5.81 -18.98
N PHE A 47 17.03 6.34 -18.89
CA PHE A 47 16.14 6.09 -17.75
C PHE A 47 15.49 4.71 -17.84
N PRO A 48 15.38 3.96 -16.72
CA PRO A 48 14.61 2.73 -16.67
C PRO A 48 13.15 2.98 -17.07
N THR A 49 12.64 2.17 -18.00
CA THR A 49 11.26 2.25 -18.48
C THR A 49 10.52 0.94 -18.26
N ALA A 50 9.25 1.03 -17.92
CA ALA A 50 8.41 -0.12 -17.62
C ALA A 50 8.29 -1.09 -18.82
N GLN A 51 8.35 -0.55 -20.04
CA GLN A 51 8.21 -1.29 -21.29
C GLN A 51 9.47 -2.04 -21.71
N SER A 52 10.64 -1.71 -21.16
CA SER A 52 11.90 -2.36 -21.49
C SER A 52 12.10 -3.62 -20.64
N ASP A 53 12.48 -4.74 -21.25
CA ASP A 53 12.80 -5.98 -20.52
C ASP A 53 14.16 -5.89 -19.78
N GLU A 54 14.98 -4.93 -20.17
CA GLU A 54 16.27 -4.62 -19.57
C GLU A 54 16.16 -3.79 -18.28
N SER A 55 14.98 -3.20 -18.04
CA SER A 55 14.71 -2.36 -16.86
C SER A 55 14.00 -3.19 -15.80
N ASN A 56 14.41 -3.10 -14.55
CA ASN A 56 13.93 -3.96 -13.48
C ASN A 56 13.72 -3.15 -12.21
N VAL A 57 12.69 -3.49 -11.44
CA VAL A 57 12.53 -3.00 -10.06
C VAL A 57 13.28 -3.97 -9.15
N PHE A 58 14.14 -3.43 -8.30
CA PHE A 58 14.98 -4.22 -7.40
C PHE A 58 14.74 -3.90 -5.92
N MET A 59 14.12 -2.76 -5.64
CA MET A 59 13.76 -2.36 -4.29
C MET A 59 12.37 -1.71 -4.25
N ILE A 60 11.62 -2.02 -3.21
CA ILE A 60 10.39 -1.30 -2.85
C ILE A 60 10.47 -0.97 -1.37
N CYS A 61 10.45 0.32 -1.03
CA CYS A 61 10.42 0.78 0.34
C CYS A 61 9.01 1.19 0.71
N MET A 62 8.59 0.85 1.92
CA MET A 62 7.28 1.19 2.47
C MET A 62 7.47 1.75 3.88
N SER A 63 6.79 2.85 4.19
CA SER A 63 6.63 3.29 5.58
C SER A 63 5.17 3.55 5.90
N VAL A 64 4.76 3.04 7.06
CA VAL A 64 3.37 2.99 7.51
C VAL A 64 3.24 3.88 8.73
N HIS A 65 2.24 4.77 8.73
CA HIS A 65 2.05 5.80 9.76
C HIS A 65 0.59 5.84 10.20
N TRP A 66 0.36 6.20 11.45
CA TRP A 66 -0.92 6.80 11.81
C TRP A 66 -0.92 8.23 11.30
N LYS A 67 -2.02 8.70 10.69
CA LYS A 67 -2.04 10.03 10.04
C LYS A 67 -1.57 11.19 10.96
N ASP A 68 -1.80 11.05 12.27
CA ASP A 68 -1.49 12.07 13.29
C ASP A 68 -0.23 11.77 14.11
N ASP A 69 0.55 10.77 13.73
CA ASP A 69 1.81 10.42 14.40
C ASP A 69 2.99 10.71 13.45
N PRO A 70 3.96 11.55 13.85
CA PRO A 70 5.14 11.81 13.03
C PRO A 70 6.10 10.62 12.94
N ASN A 71 5.94 9.60 13.80
CA ASN A 71 6.80 8.42 13.79
C ASN A 71 6.15 7.28 12.99
N PRO A 72 6.92 6.59 12.14
CA PRO A 72 6.41 5.42 11.45
C PRO A 72 6.08 4.30 12.45
N LEU A 73 4.91 3.71 12.27
CA LEU A 73 4.53 2.46 12.93
C LEU A 73 5.41 1.30 12.43
N LYS A 74 5.71 1.29 11.13
CA LYS A 74 6.53 0.24 10.50
C LYS A 74 7.26 0.78 9.28
N GLN A 75 8.50 0.32 9.10
CA GLN A 75 9.31 0.58 7.92
C GLN A 75 9.78 -0.75 7.34
N ILE A 76 9.52 -0.98 6.06
CA ILE A 76 9.78 -2.24 5.36
C ILE A 76 10.55 -1.93 4.07
N CYS A 77 11.66 -2.64 3.86
CA CYS A 77 12.45 -2.56 2.65
C CYS A 77 12.44 -3.93 1.97
N LEU A 78 11.79 -4.03 0.82
CA LEU A 78 11.80 -5.24 -0.01
C LEU A 78 12.93 -5.11 -1.02
N VAL A 79 13.79 -6.12 -1.11
CA VAL A 79 14.93 -6.12 -2.05
C VAL A 79 15.02 -7.45 -2.78
N ASP A 80 15.42 -7.44 -4.05
CA ASP A 80 15.61 -8.69 -4.82
C ASP A 80 17.00 -9.32 -4.65
N VAL A 81 17.98 -8.56 -4.16
CA VAL A 81 19.37 -9.01 -3.89
C VAL A 81 19.75 -8.90 -2.42
N GLU A 82 20.81 -9.61 -2.02
CA GLU A 82 21.38 -9.49 -0.68
C GLU A 82 21.74 -8.04 -0.37
N THR A 83 21.21 -7.54 0.74
CA THR A 83 21.37 -6.15 1.19
C THR A 83 21.70 -6.16 2.68
N ALA A 84 22.62 -5.30 3.10
CA ALA A 84 22.96 -5.17 4.50
C ALA A 84 21.73 -4.71 5.31
N PRO A 85 21.51 -5.26 6.53
CA PRO A 85 20.39 -4.86 7.35
C PRO A 85 20.58 -3.44 7.91
N ASP A 86 19.49 -2.67 7.97
CA ASP A 86 19.41 -1.44 8.75
C ASP A 86 18.48 -1.68 9.95
N PRO A 87 18.89 -1.42 11.20
CA PRO A 87 18.08 -1.70 12.38
C PRO A 87 16.75 -0.94 12.44
N ARG A 88 16.59 0.14 11.65
CA ARG A 88 15.34 0.91 11.56
C ARG A 88 14.31 0.27 10.63
N TRP A 89 14.75 -0.62 9.75
CA TRP A 89 13.94 -1.21 8.70
C TRP A 89 13.80 -2.71 8.88
N THR A 90 12.62 -3.24 8.57
CA THR A 90 12.50 -4.67 8.29
C THR A 90 12.89 -4.91 6.85
N THR A 91 14.11 -5.35 6.61
CA THR A 91 14.59 -5.71 5.26
C THR A 91 14.18 -7.15 4.93
N ILE A 92 13.48 -7.35 3.81
CA ILE A 92 13.04 -8.64 3.31
C ILE A 92 13.73 -8.91 1.97
N ILE A 93 14.57 -9.94 1.93
CA ILE A 93 15.28 -10.37 0.71
C ILE A 93 14.38 -11.34 -0.06
N CYS A 94 13.94 -10.95 -1.25
CA CYS A 94 13.00 -11.67 -2.09
C CYS A 94 13.69 -12.59 -3.12
N GLY A 95 14.97 -12.35 -3.42
CA GLY A 95 15.80 -13.16 -4.31
C GLY A 95 15.55 -12.96 -5.82
N ASN A 96 14.40 -12.39 -6.21
CA ASN A 96 14.09 -11.98 -7.58
C ASN A 96 12.91 -11.00 -7.62
N GLN A 97 12.72 -10.36 -8.77
CA GLN A 97 11.65 -9.38 -8.99
C GLN A 97 10.23 -9.95 -8.84
N VAL A 98 9.97 -11.18 -9.27
CA VAL A 98 8.64 -11.81 -9.14
C VAL A 98 8.25 -11.91 -7.67
N ASN A 99 9.16 -12.39 -6.83
CA ASN A 99 8.94 -12.49 -5.39
C ASN A 99 8.86 -11.12 -4.73
N LEU A 100 9.63 -10.14 -5.19
CA LEU A 100 9.57 -8.76 -4.72
C LEU A 100 8.18 -8.15 -4.94
N LEU A 101 7.62 -8.29 -6.14
CA LEU A 101 6.26 -7.86 -6.47
C LEU A 101 5.19 -8.59 -5.64
N LYS A 102 5.36 -9.90 -5.44
CA LYS A 102 4.44 -10.68 -4.59
C LYS A 102 4.53 -10.27 -3.12
N ALA A 103 5.73 -10.03 -2.61
CA ALA A 103 5.95 -9.56 -1.24
C ALA A 103 5.32 -8.19 -1.00
N PHE A 104 5.40 -7.28 -1.98
CA PHE A 104 4.71 -6.00 -1.93
C PHE A 104 3.19 -6.16 -1.81
N ALA A 105 2.57 -6.99 -2.66
CA ALA A 105 1.13 -7.26 -2.59
C ALA A 105 0.70 -7.92 -1.26
N LEU A 106 1.53 -8.80 -0.69
CA LEU A 106 1.27 -9.40 0.62
C LEU A 106 1.42 -8.40 1.76
N CYS A 107 2.43 -7.52 1.72
CA CYS A 107 2.56 -6.45 2.70
C CYS A 107 1.34 -5.53 2.64
N TRP A 108 0.92 -5.13 1.44
CA TRP A 108 -0.30 -4.36 1.25
C TRP A 108 -1.53 -5.03 1.85
N LYS A 109 -1.73 -6.33 1.57
CA LYS A 109 -2.84 -7.12 2.10
C LYS A 109 -2.86 -7.17 3.62
N LEU A 110 -1.69 -7.26 4.25
CA LEU A 110 -1.57 -7.33 5.71
C LEU A 110 -1.77 -5.96 6.37
N LEU A 111 -1.33 -4.90 5.70
CA LEU A 111 -1.43 -3.53 6.19
C LEU A 111 -2.84 -2.96 6.00
N THR A 112 -3.50 -3.30 4.88
CA THR A 112 -4.80 -2.74 4.46
C THR A 112 -4.87 -1.21 4.66
N PRO A 113 -3.97 -0.43 4.02
CA PRO A 113 -3.91 1.00 4.27
C PRO A 113 -5.18 1.70 3.81
N ASP A 114 -5.62 2.71 4.56
CA ASP A 114 -6.75 3.55 4.19
C ASP A 114 -6.37 4.56 3.10
N ILE A 115 -5.14 5.07 3.19
CA ILE A 115 -4.59 6.06 2.26
C ILE A 115 -3.22 5.59 1.79
N GLN A 116 -3.00 5.65 0.48
CA GLN A 116 -1.68 5.51 -0.13
C GLN A 116 -1.22 6.86 -0.66
N ILE A 117 0.04 7.20 -0.36
CA ILE A 117 0.70 8.39 -0.88
C ILE A 117 2.11 8.07 -1.36
N GLY A 118 2.61 8.87 -2.29
CA GLY A 118 4.00 8.84 -2.74
C GLY A 118 4.24 9.89 -3.81
N PHE A 119 5.51 10.06 -4.17
CA PHE A 119 5.94 11.11 -5.07
C PHE A 119 6.09 10.56 -6.49
N ASN A 120 5.41 11.18 -7.46
CA ASN A 120 5.39 10.72 -8.85
C ASN A 120 4.86 9.28 -9.03
N ASP A 121 4.07 8.80 -8.06
CA ASP A 121 3.58 7.42 -8.04
C ASP A 121 2.74 7.06 -9.25
N SER A 122 1.72 7.88 -9.54
CA SER A 122 0.74 7.60 -10.59
C SER A 122 1.35 7.59 -11.98
N HIS A 123 2.41 8.37 -12.22
CA HIS A 123 3.06 8.46 -13.51
C HIS A 123 4.24 7.50 -13.67
N TYR A 124 4.99 7.24 -12.60
CA TYR A 124 6.17 6.38 -12.63
C TYR A 124 5.97 5.08 -11.85
N ASN A 125 5.90 5.14 -10.52
CA ASN A 125 5.98 3.94 -9.67
C ASN A 125 4.89 2.91 -10.01
N TRP A 126 3.63 3.33 -10.00
CA TRP A 126 2.51 2.45 -10.31
C TRP A 126 2.54 1.96 -11.74
N ARG A 127 2.85 2.84 -12.69
CA ARG A 127 2.99 2.45 -14.09
C ARG A 127 4.08 1.39 -14.26
N PHE A 128 5.21 1.55 -13.58
CA PHE A 128 6.31 0.59 -13.63
C PHE A 128 5.90 -0.77 -13.04
N ILE A 129 5.32 -0.77 -11.84
CA ILE A 129 4.88 -1.99 -11.16
C ILE A 129 3.81 -2.74 -11.94
N VAL A 130 2.78 -2.05 -12.44
CA VAL A 130 1.67 -2.69 -13.17
C VAL A 130 2.15 -3.32 -14.47
N GLU A 131 2.95 -2.61 -15.27
CA GLU A 131 3.49 -3.14 -16.52
C GLU A 131 4.42 -4.32 -16.29
N LYS A 132 5.28 -4.26 -15.26
CA LYS A 132 6.16 -5.38 -14.89
C LYS A 132 5.38 -6.57 -14.41
N ALA A 133 4.41 -6.36 -13.51
CA ALA A 133 3.54 -7.42 -13.02
C ALA A 133 2.72 -8.07 -14.14
N LYS A 134 2.31 -7.29 -15.15
CA LYS A 134 1.61 -7.80 -16.33
C LYS A 134 2.52 -8.69 -17.17
N LYS A 135 3.73 -8.23 -17.49
CA LYS A 135 4.73 -9.01 -18.25
C LYS A 135 5.16 -10.28 -17.55
N LEU A 136 5.26 -10.24 -16.21
CA LEU A 136 5.64 -11.37 -15.37
C LEU A 136 4.44 -12.27 -14.99
N GLU A 137 3.25 -12.00 -15.54
CA GLU A 137 2.03 -12.79 -15.31
C GLU A 137 1.63 -12.91 -13.82
N VAL A 138 1.94 -11.89 -13.01
CA VAL A 138 1.59 -11.84 -11.58
C VAL A 138 0.57 -10.76 -11.23
N LEU A 139 0.19 -9.89 -12.19
CA LEU A 139 -0.71 -8.78 -11.93
C LEU A 139 -2.07 -9.22 -11.35
N GLU A 140 -2.69 -10.27 -11.91
CA GLU A 140 -3.98 -10.77 -11.40
C GLU A 140 -3.85 -11.24 -9.96
N TRP A 141 -2.78 -11.98 -9.67
CA TRP A 141 -2.52 -12.51 -8.36
C TRP A 141 -2.31 -11.37 -7.35
N MET A 142 -1.50 -10.37 -7.70
CA MET A 142 -1.28 -9.19 -6.87
C MET A 142 -2.57 -8.44 -6.60
N TYR A 143 -3.35 -8.16 -7.65
CA TYR A 143 -4.64 -7.48 -7.54
C TYR A 143 -5.57 -8.21 -6.55
N ASN A 144 -5.64 -9.54 -6.66
CA ASN A 144 -6.48 -10.35 -5.79
C ASN A 144 -5.97 -10.42 -4.34
N GLN A 145 -4.66 -10.27 -4.10
CA GLN A 145 -4.15 -10.12 -2.73
C GLN A 145 -4.48 -8.74 -2.15
N MET A 146 -4.45 -7.70 -2.97
CA MET A 146 -4.62 -6.31 -2.54
C MET A 146 -6.08 -5.85 -2.45
N SER A 147 -7.01 -6.65 -2.98
CA SER A 147 -8.44 -6.34 -3.02
C SER A 147 -9.23 -7.09 -1.96
N LEU A 148 -10.27 -6.45 -1.40
CA LEU A 148 -11.20 -7.10 -0.48
C LEU A 148 -11.99 -8.25 -1.13
N LYS A 149 -12.30 -8.12 -2.43
CA LYS A 149 -13.01 -9.12 -3.21
C LYS A 149 -12.17 -9.52 -4.43
N PRO A 150 -11.83 -10.80 -4.59
CA PRO A 150 -11.14 -11.28 -5.78
C PRO A 150 -11.97 -11.05 -7.05
N SER A 151 -11.30 -10.80 -8.17
CA SER A 151 -11.91 -10.63 -9.49
C SER A 151 -10.94 -11.04 -10.59
N SER A 152 -11.47 -11.41 -11.76
CA SER A 152 -10.65 -11.76 -12.92
C SER A 152 -10.17 -10.53 -13.68
N LEU A 153 -8.95 -10.58 -14.21
CA LEU A 153 -8.32 -9.51 -15.01
C LEU A 153 -9.21 -9.04 -16.18
N GLU A 154 -9.93 -9.98 -16.81
CA GLU A 154 -10.82 -9.74 -17.96
C GLU A 154 -11.94 -8.74 -17.67
N LYS A 155 -12.41 -8.66 -16.41
CA LYS A 155 -13.46 -7.69 -16.02
C LYS A 155 -12.95 -6.26 -15.99
N PHE A 156 -11.65 -6.05 -15.77
CA PHE A 156 -11.03 -4.73 -15.65
C PHE A 156 -10.71 -4.11 -17.01
N GLN A 157 -10.19 -4.90 -17.95
CA GLN A 157 -9.85 -4.41 -19.29
C GLN A 157 -11.09 -3.96 -20.08
N ASN A 158 -12.27 -4.48 -19.72
CA ASN A 158 -13.55 -4.15 -20.33
C ASN A 158 -14.33 -3.04 -19.59
N GLY A 159 -13.76 -2.39 -18.57
CA GLY A 159 -14.37 -1.24 -17.88
C GLY A 159 -15.57 -1.56 -16.98
N ASN A 160 -15.90 -2.84 -16.75
CA ASN A 160 -17.05 -3.26 -15.96
C ASN A 160 -16.67 -3.47 -14.49
N ILE A 161 -16.32 -2.38 -13.80
CA ILE A 161 -16.17 -2.37 -12.34
C ILE A 161 -17.46 -1.87 -11.72
N ASN A 162 -18.29 -2.79 -11.23
CA ASN A 162 -19.31 -2.47 -10.24
C ASN A 162 -18.60 -2.16 -8.93
N ILE A 163 -18.28 -0.89 -8.72
CA ILE A 163 -17.92 -0.39 -7.41
C ILE A 163 -19.22 -0.44 -6.61
N ALA A 164 -19.38 -1.46 -5.77
CA ALA A 164 -20.45 -1.49 -4.80
C ALA A 164 -20.26 -0.29 -3.87
N GLN A 165 -21.13 0.72 -4.04
CA GLN A 165 -21.37 1.77 -3.06
C GLN A 165 -21.99 1.16 -1.80
#